data_AF-A0A9D1JSH7-F1
#
_entry.id   AF-A0A9D1JSH7-F1
#
_cell.length_a   1.000
_cell.length_b   1.000
_cell.length_c   1.000
_cell.angle_alpha   90.00
_cell.angle_beta   90.00
_cell.angle_gamma   90.00
#
_symmetry.space_group_name_H-M   'P 1'
#
loop_
_entity.id
_entity.type
_entity.pdbx_description
1 polymer ?
#
loop_
_entity_poly.entity_id
_entity_poly.type
_entity_poly.pdbx_seq_one_letter_code
_entity_poly.pdbx_strand_id
1 'polypeptide(L)'
;MALEYRNLMEDIVVQNAITMMQARECCTCDACTSDVVAYALNHVPPRYVATRKGQMLAKISGYELQYKADVVAAICDAIQVVKESPRHEGR
;
A
#
# COMPACT_ATOMS: atom_id res chain seq x y z
N MET A 1 21.92 11.38 15.25
CA MET A 1 21.29 10.05 15.15
C MET A 1 20.09 10.17 14.23
N ALA A 2 20.10 9.48 13.10
CA ALA A 2 18.91 9.38 12.26
C ALA A 2 17.96 8.37 12.90
N LEU A 3 16.67 8.70 12.97
CA LEU A 3 15.64 7.76 13.38
C LEU A 3 15.42 6.78 12.23
N GLU A 4 15.76 5.50 12.41
CA GLU A 4 15.49 4.43 11.44
C GLU A 4 14.14 3.77 11.76
N TYR A 5 13.01 4.44 11.54
CA TYR A 5 11.69 3.78 11.56
C TYR A 5 11.15 3.60 10.14
N ARG A 6 10.42 2.52 9.91
CA ARG A 6 9.70 2.26 8.65
C ARG A 6 8.37 1.59 8.91
N ASN A 7 7.32 1.98 8.18
CA ASN A 7 6.04 1.27 8.18
C ASN A 7 6.15 0.06 7.24
N LEU A 8 6.00 -1.14 7.77
CA LEU A 8 6.00 -2.36 6.98
C LEU A 8 4.90 -2.39 5.91
N MET A 9 3.78 -1.70 6.17
CA MET A 9 2.67 -1.66 5.22
C MET A 9 3.00 -0.86 3.96
N GLU A 10 3.89 0.13 4.03
CA GLU A 10 4.31 0.90 2.85
C GLU A 10 4.97 0.01 1.80
N ASP A 11 5.90 -0.85 2.22
CA ASP A 11 6.59 -1.74 1.30
C ASP A 11 5.59 -2.71 0.63
N ILE A 12 4.62 -3.25 1.40
CA ILE A 12 3.61 -4.18 0.88
C ILE A 12 2.66 -3.46 -0.08
N VAL A 13 2.19 -2.26 0.28
CA VAL A 13 1.26 -1.48 -0.55
C VAL A 13 1.93 -1.11 -1.87
N VAL A 14 3.14 -0.55 -1.84
CA VAL A 14 3.87 -0.13 -3.06
C VAL A 14 4.18 -1.31 -3.97
N GLN A 15 4.52 -2.48 -3.42
CA GLN A 15 4.78 -3.68 -4.20
C GLN A 15 3.55 -4.23 -4.93
N ASN A 16 2.34 -4.00 -4.41
CA ASN A 16 1.10 -4.58 -4.96
C ASN A 16 0.23 -3.56 -5.73
N ALA A 17 0.32 -2.27 -5.39
CA ALA A 17 -0.60 -1.24 -5.90
C ALA A 17 -0.61 -1.17 -7.43
N ILE A 18 0.56 -1.04 -8.08
CA ILE A 18 0.63 -0.88 -9.54
C ILE A 18 0.07 -2.10 -10.27
N THR A 19 0.48 -3.31 -9.86
CA THR A 19 0.00 -4.56 -10.48
C THR A 19 -1.51 -4.71 -10.34
N MET A 20 -2.07 -4.36 -9.18
CA MET A 20 -3.51 -4.41 -8.95
C MET A 20 -4.28 -3.34 -9.72
N MET A 21 -3.71 -2.14 -9.83
CA MET A 21 -4.27 -1.05 -10.63
C MET A 21 -4.35 -1.44 -12.11
N GLN A 22 -3.28 -2.04 -12.66
CA GLN A 22 -3.26 -2.55 -14.03
C GLN A 22 -4.30 -3.65 -14.25
N ALA A 23 -4.39 -4.61 -13.32
CA ALA A 23 -5.36 -5.70 -13.41
C ALA A 23 -6.82 -5.24 -13.36
N ARG A 24 -7.09 -4.06 -12.79
CA ARG A 24 -8.43 -3.46 -12.70
C ARG A 24 -8.66 -2.30 -13.68
N GLU A 25 -7.79 -2.15 -14.67
CA GLU A 25 -7.87 -1.10 -15.68
C GLU A 25 -8.01 0.31 -15.05
N CYS A 26 -7.23 0.56 -14.00
CA CYS A 26 -7.11 1.86 -13.36
C CYS A 26 -5.90 2.61 -13.96
N CYS A 27 -5.98 3.94 -14.03
CA CYS A 27 -4.87 4.77 -14.49
C CYS A 27 -3.68 4.63 -13.53
N THR A 28 -2.49 4.35 -14.06
CA THR A 28 -1.26 4.15 -13.29
C THR A 28 -0.31 5.35 -13.36
N CYS A 29 -0.82 6.56 -13.59
CA CYS A 29 0.00 7.77 -13.49
C CYS A 29 0.46 8.01 -12.05
N ASP A 30 1.46 8.86 -11.87
CA ASP A 30 2.03 9.15 -10.55
C ASP A 30 0.97 9.72 -9.58
N ALA A 31 0.02 10.52 -10.07
CA ALA A 31 -1.06 11.09 -9.26
C ALA A 31 -2.00 9.99 -8.76
N CYS A 32 -2.56 9.16 -9.64
CA CYS A 32 -3.44 8.05 -9.25
C CYS A 32 -2.75 7.04 -8.36
N THR A 33 -1.49 6.71 -8.67
CA THR A 33 -0.73 5.76 -7.86
C THR A 33 -0.53 6.32 -6.46
N SER A 34 -0.20 7.61 -6.34
CA SER A 34 -0.06 8.28 -5.04
C SER A 34 -1.38 8.30 -4.27
N ASP A 35 -2.50 8.60 -4.93
CA ASP A 35 -3.82 8.62 -4.30
C ASP A 35 -4.23 7.22 -3.82
N VAL A 36 -4.02 6.18 -4.64
CA VAL A 36 -4.31 4.78 -4.27
C VAL A 36 -3.47 4.34 -3.08
N VAL A 37 -2.17 4.61 -3.11
CA VAL A 37 -1.25 4.25 -2.02
C VAL A 37 -1.62 4.99 -0.73
N ALA A 38 -1.89 6.30 -0.81
CA ALA A 38 -2.28 7.09 0.35
C ALA A 38 -3.61 6.62 0.95
N TYR A 39 -4.60 6.34 0.10
CA TYR A 39 -5.88 5.81 0.55
C TYR A 39 -5.67 4.46 1.25
N ALA A 40 -4.96 3.52 0.63
CA ALA A 40 -4.74 2.19 1.19
C ALA A 40 -4.01 2.26 2.55
N LEU A 41 -2.96 3.09 2.67
CA LEU A 41 -2.20 3.25 3.90
C LEU A 41 -3.01 3.86 5.05
N ASN A 42 -3.96 4.74 4.75
CA ASN A 42 -4.87 5.30 5.75
C ASN A 42 -5.93 4.29 6.24
N HIS A 43 -6.16 3.21 5.50
CA HIS A 43 -7.17 2.19 5.82
C HIS A 43 -6.59 0.90 6.40
N VAL A 44 -5.27 0.81 6.56
CA VAL A 44 -4.60 -0.32 7.23
C VAL A 44 -3.91 0.14 8.51
N PRO A 45 -3.89 -0.68 9.58
CA PRO A 45 -3.20 -0.32 10.81
C PRO A 45 -1.68 -0.20 10.54
N PRO A 46 -1.05 0.94 10.86
CA PRO A 46 0.37 1.13 10.59
C PRO A 46 1.20 0.19 11.46
N ARG A 47 2.30 -0.34 10.88
CA ARG A 47 3.21 -1.24 11.57
C ARG A 47 4.64 -0.73 11.45
N TYR A 48 4.99 0.17 12.38
CA TYR A 48 6.33 0.73 12.43
C TYR A 48 7.32 -0.21 13.10
N VAL A 49 8.50 -0.33 12.49
CA VAL A 49 9.63 -1.08 13.03
C VAL A 49 10.89 -0.23 12.96
N ALA A 50 11.69 -0.31 14.02
CA ALA A 50 12.88 0.50 14.19
C ALA A 50 14.20 -0.22 13.81
N THR A 51 14.13 -1.51 13.48
CA THR A 51 15.32 -2.32 13.17
C THR A 51 15.06 -3.28 12.01
N ARG A 52 16.10 -3.56 11.21
CA ARG A 52 16.04 -4.59 10.16
C ARG A 52 15.70 -5.98 10.71
N LYS A 53 16.16 -6.31 11.93
CA LYS A 53 15.78 -7.55 12.61
C LYS A 53 14.28 -7.60 12.94
N GLY A 54 13.69 -6.48 13.37
CA GLY A 54 12.25 -6.35 13.59
C GLY A 54 11.44 -6.54 12.30
N GLN A 55 11.94 -6.03 11.17
CA GLN A 55 11.31 -6.26 9.86
C GLN A 55 11.29 -7.75 9.49
N MET A 56 12.41 -8.45 9.66
CA MET A 56 12.51 -9.87 9.31
C MET A 56 11.64 -10.75 10.23
N LEU A 57 11.61 -10.46 11.53
CA LEU A 57 10.78 -11.21 12.48
C LEU A 57 9.29 -11.05 12.18
N ALA A 58 8.84 -9.82 11.90
CA ALA A 58 7.44 -9.54 11.56
C ALA A 58 6.97 -10.26 10.28
N LYS A 59 7.86 -10.46 9.30
CA LYS A 59 7.58 -11.25 8.10
C LYS A 59 7.40 -12.75 8.41
N ILE A 60 8.24 -13.30 9.29
CA ILE A 60 8.23 -14.74 9.61
C ILE A 60 7.04 -15.13 10.52
N SER A 61 6.53 -14.23 11.36
CA SER A 61 5.53 -14.53 12.41
C SER A 61 4.09 -14.81 11.91
N GLY A 62 3.87 -15.16 10.64
CA GLY A 62 2.53 -15.50 10.10
C GLY A 62 1.61 -14.30 9.87
N TYR A 63 1.90 -13.16 10.49
CA TYR A 63 1.21 -11.91 10.23
C TYR A 63 1.36 -11.42 8.79
N GLU A 64 2.42 -11.82 8.08
CA GLU A 64 2.64 -11.44 6.68
C GLU A 64 1.44 -11.80 5.78
N LEU A 65 0.80 -12.95 6.01
CA LEU A 65 -0.36 -13.36 5.20
C LEU A 65 -1.58 -12.50 5.51
N GLN A 66 -1.85 -12.22 6.79
CA GLN A 66 -2.97 -11.38 7.19
C GLN A 66 -2.78 -9.93 6.74
N TYR A 67 -1.57 -9.38 6.90
CA TYR A 67 -1.23 -8.05 6.41
C TYR A 67 -1.38 -7.93 4.90
N LYS A 68 -0.97 -8.96 4.14
CA LYS A 68 -1.19 -8.99 2.70
C LYS A 68 -2.68 -8.97 2.36
N ALA A 69 -3.51 -9.76 3.05
CA ALA A 69 -4.95 -9.77 2.82
C ALA A 69 -5.59 -8.39 3.10
N ASP A 70 -5.28 -7.78 4.24
CA ASP A 70 -5.79 -6.46 4.62
C ASP A 70 -5.34 -5.38 3.63
N VAL A 71 -4.06 -5.40 3.22
CA VAL A 71 -3.51 -4.47 2.22
C VAL A 71 -4.18 -4.66 0.86
N VAL A 72 -4.37 -5.90 0.41
CA VAL A 72 -5.05 -6.19 -0.86
C VAL A 72 -6.48 -5.67 -0.84
N ALA A 73 -7.22 -5.87 0.26
CA ALA A 73 -8.57 -5.32 0.41
C ALA A 73 -8.56 -3.78 0.32
N ALA A 74 -7.67 -3.13 1.08
CA ALA A 74 -7.56 -1.67 1.09
C ALA A 74 -7.15 -1.10 -0.28
N ILE A 75 -6.26 -1.77 -1.03
CA ILE A 75 -5.91 -1.38 -2.40
C ILE A 75 -7.10 -1.53 -3.34
N CYS A 76 -7.89 -2.60 -3.20
CA CYS A 76 -9.09 -2.79 -4.03
C CYS A 76 -10.09 -1.65 -3.85
N ASP A 77 -10.33 -1.23 -2.60
CA ASP A 77 -11.22 -0.12 -2.27
C ASP A 77 -10.65 1.20 -2.77
N ALA A 78 -9.35 1.43 -2.58
CA ALA A 78 -8.64 2.60 -3.08
C ALA A 78 -8.75 2.76 -4.59
N ILE A 79 -8.55 1.66 -5.33
CA ILE A 79 -8.67 1.64 -6.80
C ILE A 79 -10.08 2.05 -7.22
N GLN A 80 -11.11 1.56 -6.54
CA GLN A 80 -12.49 1.90 -6.87
C GLN A 80 -12.74 3.41 -6.70
N VAL A 81 -12.34 3.97 -5.55
CA VAL A 81 -12.50 5.40 -5.25
C VAL A 81 -11.76 6.29 -6.26
N VAL A 82 -10.49 5.97 -6.55
CA VAL A 82 -9.67 6.76 -7.49
C VAL A 82 -10.15 6.60 -8.93
N LYS A 83 -10.67 5.42 -9.31
CA LYS A 83 -11.24 5.20 -10.65
C LYS A 83 -12.56 5.97 -10.86
N GLU A 84 -13.35 6.14 -9.81
CA GLU A 84 -14.59 6.92 -9.84
C GLU A 84 -14.33 8.43 -9.87
N SER A 85 -13.28 8.91 -9.20
CA SER A 85 -12.90 10.33 -9.17
C SER A 85 -11.38 10.54 -9.29
N PRO A 86 -10.83 10.37 -10.51
CA PRO A 86 -9.40 10.57 -10.74
C PRO A 86 -9.02 12.05 -10.61
N ARG A 87 -7.87 12.32 -9.96
CA ARG A 87 -7.33 13.68 -9.80
C ARG A 87 -6.39 14.13 -10.92
N HIS A 88 -6.05 13.24 -11.86
CA HIS A 88 -5.14 13.57 -12.97
C HIS A 88 -5.89 14.25 -14.12
N GLU A 89 -5.21 15.18 -14.81
CA GLU A 89 -5.74 15.81 -16.02
C GLU A 89 -5.54 14.88 -17.22
N GLY A 90 -6.64 14.35 -17.78
CA GLY A 90 -6.66 13.51 -18.98
C GLY A 90 -7.09 12.07 -18.70
N ARG A 91 -8.06 11.58 -19.47
CA ARG A 91 -8.70 10.25 -19.31
C ARG A 91 -7.79 9.10 -19.73
#